data_AF-A0AA86TYB2-F1
#
_entry.id   AF-A0AA86TYB2-F1
#
_cell.length_a   1.000
_cell.length_b   1.000
_cell.length_c   1.000
_cell.angle_alpha   90.00
_cell.angle_beta   90.00
_cell.angle_gamma   90.00
#
_symmetry.space_group_name_H-M   'P 1'
#
loop_
_entity.id
_entity.type
_entity.pdbx_description
1 polymer ?
#
loop_
_entity_poly.entity_id
_entity_poly.type
_entity_poly.pdbx_seq_one_letter_code
_entity_poly.pdbx_strand_id
1 'polypeptide(L)'
;MHKLSEVFEEAALTLGDNVKDLGIYLDNHDTDRFLSSCSNDIMKFSNGVTLQHTWIGIPVMQMNGCNNYENDNNQEMWSFLFDYDEEKPSYILIKKLNEIRDKVKIDKINQKELLVADDFYSYARGNQMLVALTNQGYFKKQQIHHIVPNSPFESNTRICDILSNDCINVNEDQSVDIYLTNGQARVYIRESLM
;
A
#
# COMPACT_ATOMS: atom_id res chain seq x y z
N MET A 1 10.51 1.54 -9.57
CA MET A 1 10.21 1.63 -8.12
C MET A 1 11.47 1.65 -7.23
N HIS A 2 12.68 1.70 -7.81
CA HIS A 2 13.96 1.61 -7.09
C HIS A 2 14.17 2.66 -5.99
N LYS A 3 13.74 3.91 -6.20
CA LYS A 3 13.84 4.95 -5.16
C LYS A 3 13.12 4.59 -3.85
N LEU A 4 12.02 3.83 -3.92
CA LEU A 4 11.31 3.37 -2.71
C LEU A 4 12.13 2.34 -1.93
N SER A 5 12.83 1.45 -2.64
CA SER A 5 13.77 0.48 -2.07
C SER A 5 14.94 1.18 -1.39
N GLU A 6 15.54 2.18 -2.05
CA GLU A 6 16.63 2.99 -1.50
C GLU A 6 16.22 3.68 -0.19
N VAL A 7 15.02 4.30 -0.15
CA VAL A 7 14.49 4.95 1.05
C VAL A 7 14.26 3.94 2.18
N PHE A 8 13.76 2.73 1.86
CA PHE A 8 13.59 1.66 2.85
C PHE A 8 14.94 1.24 3.44
N GLU A 9 15.91 0.96 2.58
CA GLU A 9 17.24 0.50 2.96
C GLU A 9 17.97 1.54 3.80
N GLU A 10 17.96 2.81 3.38
CA GLU A 10 18.57 3.91 4.12
C GLU A 10 17.96 4.07 5.52
N ALA A 11 16.63 4.04 5.62
CA ALA A 11 15.94 4.15 6.89
C ALA A 11 16.26 2.96 7.83
N ALA A 12 16.26 1.74 7.28
CA ALA A 12 16.59 0.52 8.02
C ALA A 12 18.05 0.53 8.50
N LEU A 13 19.00 0.96 7.67
CA LEU A 13 20.42 1.08 8.03
C LEU A 13 20.66 2.16 9.10
N THR A 14 19.96 3.28 9.00
CA THR A 14 20.18 4.44 9.87
C THR A 14 19.54 4.25 11.25
N LEU A 15 18.33 3.68 11.29
CA LEU A 15 17.50 3.64 12.49
C LEU A 15 17.36 2.23 13.09
N GLY A 16 17.72 1.20 12.34
CA GLY A 16 17.54 -0.20 12.75
C GLY A 16 16.09 -0.47 13.14
N ASP A 17 15.90 -1.07 14.32
CA ASP A 17 14.58 -1.41 14.86
C ASP A 17 13.69 -0.21 15.15
N ASN A 18 14.25 1.01 15.25
CA ASN A 18 13.49 2.23 15.51
C ASN A 18 12.76 2.76 14.26
N VAL A 19 12.96 2.16 13.08
CA VAL A 19 12.26 2.57 11.84
C VAL A 19 10.73 2.43 11.98
N LYS A 20 10.27 1.51 12.85
CA LYS A 20 8.84 1.31 13.15
C LYS A 20 8.20 2.45 13.95
N ASP A 21 9.01 3.31 14.56
CA ASP A 21 8.55 4.43 15.38
C ASP A 21 8.38 5.72 14.54
N LEU A 22 8.73 5.68 13.24
CA LEU A 22 8.58 6.81 12.34
C LEU A 22 7.14 6.99 11.87
N GLY A 23 6.75 8.25 11.68
CA GLY A 23 5.52 8.61 10.97
C GLY A 23 5.69 8.46 9.46
N ILE A 24 4.77 7.75 8.82
CA ILE A 24 4.71 7.56 7.37
C ILE A 24 3.59 8.43 6.82
N TYR A 25 3.93 9.42 6.02
CA TYR A 25 3.00 10.34 5.37
C TYR A 25 3.31 10.45 3.88
N LEU A 26 2.27 10.60 3.06
CA LEU A 26 2.41 10.86 1.62
C LEU A 26 2.48 12.35 1.33
N ASP A 27 1.78 13.14 2.13
CA ASP A 27 1.72 14.59 2.09
C ASP A 27 1.44 15.13 3.50
N ASN A 28 1.62 16.43 3.68
CA ASN A 28 1.25 17.15 4.88
C ASN A 28 0.75 18.57 4.50
N HIS A 29 0.79 19.53 5.43
CA HIS A 29 0.39 20.92 5.18
C HIS A 29 1.49 21.78 4.56
N ASP A 30 2.74 21.29 4.56
CA ASP A 30 3.93 21.99 4.07
C ASP A 30 4.36 21.52 2.67
N THR A 31 3.75 20.45 2.15
CA THR A 31 4.03 19.89 0.81
C THR A 31 2.79 19.88 -0.05
N ASP A 32 2.97 20.00 -1.37
CA ASP A 32 1.90 19.75 -2.34
C ASP A 32 1.17 18.43 -2.05
N ARG A 33 -0.15 18.40 -2.30
CA ARG A 33 -0.96 17.19 -2.13
C ARG A 33 -0.44 16.05 -3.01
N PHE A 34 -0.43 14.84 -2.47
CA PHE A 34 0.07 13.67 -3.18
C PHE A 34 -0.77 13.37 -4.43
N LEU A 35 -2.09 13.49 -4.34
CA LEU A 35 -3.00 13.29 -5.47
C LEU A 35 -2.72 14.30 -6.61
N SER A 36 -2.49 15.57 -6.27
CA SER A 36 -2.14 16.62 -7.24
C SER A 36 -0.80 16.32 -7.91
N SER A 37 0.21 15.95 -7.12
CA SER A 37 1.53 15.51 -7.60
C SER A 37 1.44 14.29 -8.52
N CYS A 38 0.41 13.45 -8.35
CA CYS A 38 0.11 12.29 -9.20
C CYS A 38 -0.75 12.63 -10.42
N SER A 39 -0.90 13.91 -10.80
CA SER A 39 -1.78 14.35 -11.89
C SER A 39 -3.24 13.89 -11.70
N ASN A 40 -3.71 13.88 -10.46
CA ASN A 40 -5.06 13.45 -10.08
C ASN A 40 -5.38 11.98 -10.44
N ASP A 41 -4.35 11.13 -10.58
CA ASP A 41 -4.52 9.70 -10.82
C ASP A 41 -4.87 8.96 -9.51
N ILE A 42 -6.14 8.60 -9.38
CA ILE A 42 -6.67 7.95 -8.17
C ILE A 42 -6.05 6.57 -7.91
N MET A 43 -5.54 5.88 -8.95
CA MET A 43 -4.89 4.58 -8.76
C MET A 43 -3.49 4.76 -8.19
N LYS A 44 -2.74 5.78 -8.62
CA LYS A 44 -1.46 6.13 -7.98
C LYS A 44 -1.67 6.56 -6.53
N PHE A 45 -2.70 7.37 -6.27
CA PHE A 45 -3.09 7.72 -4.91
C PHE A 45 -3.41 6.49 -4.06
N SER A 46 -4.21 5.56 -4.60
CA SER A 46 -4.57 4.32 -3.91
C SER A 46 -3.35 3.46 -3.59
N ASN A 47 -2.38 3.33 -4.52
CA ASN A 47 -1.11 2.64 -4.25
C ASN A 47 -0.30 3.35 -3.16
N GLY A 48 -0.25 4.68 -3.17
CA GLY A 48 0.40 5.46 -2.12
C GLY A 48 -0.25 5.23 -0.76
N VAL A 49 -1.58 5.23 -0.68
CA VAL A 49 -2.32 4.97 0.56
C VAL A 49 -2.10 3.53 1.04
N THR A 50 -2.12 2.55 0.13
CA THR A 50 -1.78 1.15 0.44
C THR A 50 -0.37 1.04 1.01
N LEU A 51 0.61 1.68 0.36
CA LEU A 51 1.99 1.78 0.85
C LEU A 51 2.00 2.35 2.27
N GLN A 52 1.47 3.55 2.46
CA GLN A 52 1.47 4.26 3.74
C GLN A 52 0.92 3.42 4.91
N HIS A 53 -0.19 2.71 4.71
CA HIS A 53 -0.85 1.94 5.78
C HIS A 53 -0.18 0.59 6.05
N THR A 54 0.50 0.03 5.05
CA THR A 54 1.13 -1.30 5.16
C THR A 54 2.65 -1.25 5.31
N TRP A 55 3.27 -0.07 5.20
CA TRP A 55 4.69 0.15 5.45
C TRP A 55 5.04 0.01 6.92
N ILE A 56 6.32 -0.27 7.20
CA ILE A 56 6.85 -0.21 8.56
C ILE A 56 6.83 1.25 9.07
N GLY A 57 6.31 1.46 10.28
CA GLY A 57 6.05 2.80 10.79
C GLY A 57 4.58 3.04 11.11
N ILE A 58 4.26 4.26 11.55
CA ILE A 58 2.93 4.73 11.96
C ILE A 58 2.32 5.54 10.80
N PRO A 59 1.22 5.09 10.17
CA PRO A 59 0.58 5.86 9.11
C PRO A 59 -0.02 7.16 9.65
N VAL A 60 0.35 8.29 9.06
CA VAL A 60 -0.17 9.62 9.38
C VAL A 60 -0.84 10.20 8.15
N MET A 61 -2.17 10.14 8.10
CA MET A 61 -2.95 10.67 6.99
C MET A 61 -3.34 12.13 7.25
N GLN A 62 -3.06 13.01 6.29
CA GLN A 62 -3.50 14.40 6.36
C GLN A 62 -5.01 14.52 6.07
N MET A 63 -5.70 15.38 6.83
CA MET A 63 -7.16 15.52 6.87
C MET A 63 -7.88 15.63 5.50
N ASN A 64 -7.21 16.11 4.44
CA ASN A 64 -7.80 16.31 3.11
C ASN A 64 -7.27 15.38 2.02
N GLY A 65 -6.33 14.48 2.32
CA GLY A 65 -5.66 13.67 1.30
C GLY A 65 -6.63 12.84 0.43
N CYS A 66 -7.79 12.48 0.96
CA CYS A 66 -8.80 11.67 0.28
C CYS A 66 -9.80 12.43 -0.60
N ASN A 67 -9.89 13.75 -0.44
CA ASN A 67 -11.02 14.56 -0.93
C ASN A 67 -10.62 15.72 -1.84
N ASN A 68 -9.33 16.06 -1.92
CA ASN A 68 -8.90 17.28 -2.58
C ASN A 68 -8.12 17.02 -3.88
N TYR A 69 -8.71 17.40 -5.01
CA TYR A 69 -8.06 17.45 -6.32
C TYR A 69 -7.29 18.77 -6.54
N GLU A 70 -7.51 19.76 -5.69
CA GLU A 70 -6.88 21.08 -5.74
C GLU A 70 -5.64 21.10 -4.85
N ASN A 71 -4.61 21.85 -5.26
CA ASN A 71 -3.38 22.00 -4.48
C ASN A 71 -3.55 23.04 -3.37
N ASP A 72 -4.60 22.90 -2.55
CA ASP A 72 -4.79 23.68 -1.33
C ASP A 72 -4.46 22.82 -0.11
N ASN A 73 -3.30 23.12 0.49
CA ASN A 73 -2.75 22.38 1.60
C ASN A 73 -3.42 22.71 2.95
N ASN A 74 -4.25 23.77 3.02
CA ASN A 74 -4.91 24.24 4.23
C ASN A 74 -6.44 24.32 4.13
N GLN A 75 -7.03 23.77 3.07
CA GLN A 75 -8.48 23.77 2.90
C GLN A 75 -9.21 23.21 4.12
N GLU A 76 -10.28 23.87 4.55
CA GLU A 76 -11.11 23.33 5.61
C GLU A 76 -11.79 22.00 5.21
N MET A 77 -11.76 20.99 6.08
CA MET A 77 -12.60 19.80 5.87
C MET A 77 -14.09 20.13 5.99
N TRP A 78 -14.42 21.16 6.78
CA TRP A 78 -15.81 21.45 7.10
C TRP A 78 -16.57 22.13 5.96
N SER A 79 -15.89 22.67 4.94
CA SER A 79 -16.56 23.06 3.70
C SER A 79 -17.17 21.85 3.00
N PHE A 80 -16.70 20.63 3.32
CA PHE A 80 -17.25 19.35 2.89
C PHE A 80 -18.14 18.68 3.96
N LEU A 81 -18.51 19.37 5.07
CA LEU A 81 -19.29 18.80 6.20
C LEU A 81 -20.63 18.16 5.79
N PHE A 82 -21.20 18.59 4.67
CA PHE A 82 -22.47 18.07 4.17
C PHE A 82 -22.29 16.86 3.24
N ASP A 83 -21.05 16.40 3.04
CA ASP A 83 -20.66 15.40 2.03
C ASP A 83 -19.55 14.45 2.54
N TYR A 84 -19.61 14.11 3.85
CA TYR A 84 -18.86 13.01 4.45
C TYR A 84 -19.35 11.68 3.86
N ASP A 85 -18.87 11.39 2.67
CA ASP A 85 -19.23 10.20 1.93
C ASP A 85 -18.31 9.03 2.32
N GLU A 86 -18.81 8.18 3.22
CA GLU A 86 -18.17 6.93 3.64
C GLU A 86 -18.17 5.86 2.53
N GLU A 87 -18.88 6.08 1.43
CA GLU A 87 -18.89 5.21 0.26
C GLU A 87 -17.78 5.59 -0.74
N LYS A 88 -17.04 6.68 -0.50
CA LYS A 88 -15.89 7.06 -1.35
C LYS A 88 -14.86 5.92 -1.40
N PRO A 89 -14.35 5.58 -2.60
CA PRO A 89 -13.38 4.50 -2.75
C PRO A 89 -12.13 4.66 -1.87
N SER A 90 -11.65 5.89 -1.67
CA SER A 90 -10.49 6.19 -0.80
C SER A 90 -10.80 5.93 0.69
N TYR A 91 -12.01 6.26 1.14
CA TYR A 91 -12.44 5.98 2.52
C TYR A 91 -12.56 4.47 2.77
N ILE A 92 -13.23 3.75 1.86
CA ILE A 92 -13.36 2.29 1.94
C ILE A 92 -11.98 1.61 1.95
N LEU A 93 -11.06 2.07 1.09
CA LEU A 93 -9.69 1.57 1.05
C LEU A 93 -8.98 1.76 2.40
N ILE A 94 -8.99 2.98 2.96
CA ILE A 94 -8.34 3.29 4.24
C ILE A 94 -8.95 2.47 5.38
N LYS A 95 -10.28 2.37 5.42
CA LYS A 95 -10.99 1.56 6.41
C LYS A 95 -10.52 0.11 6.35
N LYS A 96 -10.51 -0.49 5.16
CA LYS A 96 -10.07 -1.89 4.97
C LYS A 96 -8.60 -2.09 5.34
N LEU A 97 -7.73 -1.13 5.00
CA LEU A 97 -6.31 -1.17 5.35
C LEU A 97 -6.08 -1.05 6.86
N ASN A 98 -6.82 -0.20 7.57
CA ASN A 98 -6.73 -0.08 9.02
C ASN A 98 -7.26 -1.34 9.73
N GLU A 99 -8.39 -1.88 9.28
CA GLU A 99 -8.94 -3.13 9.81
C GLU A 99 -7.94 -4.28 9.70
N ILE A 100 -7.30 -4.45 8.54
CA ILE A 100 -6.30 -5.52 8.41
C ILE A 100 -5.06 -5.23 9.25
N ARG A 101 -4.62 -3.97 9.34
CA ARG A 101 -3.45 -3.55 10.11
C ARG A 101 -3.58 -3.98 11.56
N ASP A 102 -4.75 -3.76 12.14
CA ASP A 102 -5.09 -4.15 13.50
C ASP A 102 -5.25 -5.66 13.65
N LYS A 103 -5.84 -6.34 12.66
CA LYS A 103 -6.05 -7.79 12.68
C LYS A 103 -4.73 -8.55 12.68
N VAL A 104 -3.77 -8.18 11.82
CA VAL A 104 -2.46 -8.84 11.72
C VAL A 104 -1.41 -8.31 12.70
N LYS A 105 -1.75 -7.29 13.49
CA LYS A 105 -0.82 -6.58 14.39
C LYS A 105 0.44 -6.15 13.65
N ILE A 106 0.24 -5.41 12.55
CA ILE A 106 1.31 -5.07 11.61
C ILE A 106 2.47 -4.34 12.32
N ASP A 107 2.19 -3.58 13.37
CA ASP A 107 3.14 -2.84 14.20
C ASP A 107 4.22 -3.74 14.84
N LYS A 108 3.93 -5.03 15.01
CA LYS A 108 4.81 -6.00 15.66
C LYS A 108 5.62 -6.86 14.68
N ILE A 109 5.46 -6.64 13.38
CA ILE A 109 6.08 -7.47 12.34
C ILE A 109 7.00 -6.65 11.44
N ASN A 110 8.20 -7.19 11.22
CA ASN A 110 9.21 -6.56 10.38
C ASN A 110 8.80 -6.55 8.92
N GLN A 111 9.35 -5.58 8.18
CA GLN A 111 9.22 -5.52 6.73
C GLN A 111 10.41 -6.21 6.07
N LYS A 112 10.16 -6.91 4.96
CA LYS A 112 11.19 -7.51 4.10
C LYS A 112 10.84 -7.25 2.64
N GLU A 113 11.72 -6.59 1.92
CA GLU A 113 11.58 -6.42 0.47
C GLU A 113 11.70 -7.78 -0.25
N LEU A 114 10.89 -7.98 -1.29
CA LEU A 114 10.85 -9.24 -2.05
C LEU A 114 11.24 -9.05 -3.52
N LEU A 115 10.70 -8.03 -4.19
CA LEU A 115 10.99 -7.74 -5.59
C LEU A 115 10.88 -6.25 -5.88
N VAL A 116 11.84 -5.72 -6.63
CA VAL A 116 11.86 -4.35 -7.13
C VAL A 116 12.09 -4.37 -8.63
N ALA A 117 11.18 -3.75 -9.37
CA ALA A 117 11.31 -3.49 -10.79
C ALA A 117 10.96 -2.02 -11.10
N ASP A 118 11.05 -1.64 -12.37
CA ASP A 118 10.69 -0.29 -12.81
C ASP A 118 9.23 0.05 -12.49
N ASP A 119 8.33 -0.92 -12.66
CA ASP A 119 6.88 -0.75 -12.57
C ASP A 119 6.21 -1.50 -11.41
N PHE A 120 7.00 -2.22 -10.62
CA PHE A 120 6.51 -3.12 -9.58
C PHE A 120 7.38 -3.06 -8.34
N TYR A 121 6.74 -3.14 -7.18
CA TYR A 121 7.41 -3.25 -5.89
C TYR A 121 6.62 -4.19 -4.99
N SER A 122 7.28 -5.17 -4.40
CA SER A 122 6.66 -6.04 -3.40
C SER A 122 7.52 -6.23 -2.16
N TYR A 123 6.82 -6.39 -1.04
CA TYR A 123 7.41 -6.64 0.26
C TYR A 123 6.48 -7.48 1.11
N ALA A 124 7.06 -8.18 2.08
CA ALA A 124 6.36 -8.88 3.13
C ALA A 124 6.32 -8.04 4.42
N ARG A 125 5.25 -8.22 5.19
CA ARG A 125 5.21 -7.89 6.61
C ARG A 125 5.13 -9.19 7.40
N GLY A 126 6.24 -9.58 8.01
CA GLY A 126 6.41 -10.88 8.67
C GLY A 126 5.99 -12.06 7.78
N ASN A 127 5.33 -13.05 8.37
CA ASN A 127 4.71 -14.19 7.68
C ASN A 127 3.20 -14.02 7.45
N GLN A 128 2.69 -12.79 7.58
CA GLN A 128 1.25 -12.49 7.67
C GLN A 128 0.70 -11.80 6.42
N MET A 129 1.52 -11.01 5.73
CA MET A 129 1.07 -10.16 4.64
C MET A 129 2.14 -10.04 3.55
N LEU A 130 1.69 -10.06 2.30
CA LEU A 130 2.46 -9.69 1.12
C LEU A 130 1.77 -8.51 0.45
N VAL A 131 2.52 -7.46 0.16
CA VAL A 131 2.03 -6.26 -0.53
C VAL A 131 2.70 -6.18 -1.89
N ALA A 132 1.93 -5.84 -2.92
CA ALA A 132 2.42 -5.57 -4.27
C ALA A 132 1.83 -4.26 -4.80
N LEU A 133 2.72 -3.38 -5.26
CA LEU A 133 2.42 -2.01 -5.68
C LEU A 133 2.91 -1.77 -7.11
N THR A 134 2.30 -0.77 -7.76
CA THR A 134 2.72 -0.28 -9.07
C THR A 134 2.66 1.25 -9.17
N ASN A 135 3.46 1.81 -10.07
CA ASN A 135 3.45 3.23 -10.44
C ASN A 135 2.77 3.51 -11.80
N GLN A 136 2.19 2.51 -12.49
CA GLN A 136 1.64 2.70 -13.83
C GLN A 136 0.38 3.59 -13.85
N GLY A 137 -0.39 3.61 -12.76
CA GLY A 137 -1.61 4.43 -12.63
C GLY A 137 -2.78 3.95 -13.50
N TYR A 138 -3.91 4.66 -13.45
CA TYR A 138 -5.16 4.28 -14.12
C TYR A 138 -5.04 4.31 -15.65
N PHE A 139 -4.34 5.32 -16.19
CA PHE A 139 -4.38 5.64 -17.62
C PHE A 139 -3.66 4.64 -18.51
N LYS A 140 -2.75 3.83 -17.97
CA LYS A 140 -1.98 2.88 -18.77
C LYS A 140 -2.71 1.56 -19.05
N LYS A 141 -3.81 1.24 -18.33
CA LYS A 141 -4.71 0.07 -18.53
C LYS A 141 -4.01 -1.26 -18.87
N GLN A 142 -2.75 -1.41 -18.48
CA GLN A 142 -1.95 -2.60 -18.74
C GLN A 142 -2.05 -3.50 -17.53
N GLN A 143 -2.13 -4.80 -17.79
CA GLN A 143 -1.90 -5.81 -16.76
C GLN A 143 -0.38 -5.97 -16.62
N ILE A 144 0.10 -5.85 -15.39
CA ILE A 144 1.49 -6.15 -15.04
C ILE A 144 1.49 -7.53 -14.39
N HIS A 145 2.44 -8.37 -14.78
CA HIS A 145 2.67 -9.67 -14.19
C HIS A 145 4.11 -9.76 -13.70
N HIS A 146 4.28 -10.16 -12.44
CA HIS A 146 5.57 -10.48 -11.86
C HIS A 146 5.45 -11.76 -11.03
N ILE A 147 6.50 -12.58 -11.09
CA ILE A 147 6.67 -13.73 -10.19
C ILE A 147 7.45 -13.23 -8.98
N VAL A 148 6.80 -13.14 -7.84
CA VAL A 148 7.45 -12.71 -6.59
C VAL A 148 8.09 -13.93 -5.93
N PRO A 149 9.43 -13.97 -5.79
CA PRO A 149 10.11 -15.10 -5.17
C PRO A 149 10.00 -15.05 -3.65
N ASN A 150 10.25 -16.19 -2.98
CA ASN A 150 10.42 -16.28 -1.53
C ASN A 150 9.28 -15.61 -0.75
N SER A 151 8.03 -15.92 -1.11
CA SER A 151 6.86 -15.37 -0.45
C SER A 151 6.90 -15.67 1.07
N PRO A 152 6.23 -14.84 1.90
CA PRO A 152 6.21 -15.05 3.35
C PRO A 152 5.33 -16.24 3.79
N PHE A 153 4.76 -16.98 2.85
CA PHE A 153 3.76 -18.01 3.06
C PHE A 153 4.32 -19.38 2.65
N GLU A 154 3.76 -20.45 3.23
CA GLU A 154 4.19 -21.80 2.89
C GLU A 154 3.67 -22.21 1.51
N SER A 155 4.42 -23.04 0.80
CA SER A 155 4.01 -23.61 -0.49
C SER A 155 2.62 -24.23 -0.42
N ASN A 156 1.83 -24.07 -1.48
CA ASN A 156 0.44 -24.52 -1.58
C ASN A 156 -0.54 -23.87 -0.58
N THR A 157 -0.13 -22.82 0.14
CA THR A 157 -1.06 -22.03 0.96
C THR A 157 -1.95 -21.18 0.08
N ARG A 158 -3.24 -21.17 0.38
CA ARG A 158 -4.21 -20.25 -0.24
C ARG A 158 -4.14 -18.88 0.43
N ILE A 159 -3.86 -17.86 -0.36
CA ILE A 159 -3.78 -16.46 0.07
C ILE A 159 -4.77 -15.63 -0.73
N CYS A 160 -5.36 -14.63 -0.09
CA CYS A 160 -6.41 -13.81 -0.68
C CYS A 160 -6.03 -12.34 -0.62
N ASP A 161 -6.24 -11.65 -1.74
CA ASP A 161 -6.10 -10.20 -1.83
C ASP A 161 -7.25 -9.56 -1.08
N ILE A 162 -6.94 -8.84 0.00
CA ILE A 162 -7.98 -8.13 0.73
C ILE A 162 -8.57 -7.01 -0.12
N LEU A 163 -7.96 -6.51 -1.19
CA LEU A 163 -8.52 -5.38 -1.93
C LEU A 163 -9.61 -5.83 -2.92
N SER A 164 -9.44 -6.98 -3.57
CA SER A 164 -10.44 -7.53 -4.51
C SER A 164 -11.22 -8.76 -4.02
N ASN A 165 -10.76 -9.41 -2.95
CA ASN A 165 -11.17 -10.74 -2.49
C ASN A 165 -10.78 -11.90 -3.44
N ASP A 166 -9.93 -11.67 -4.44
CA ASP A 166 -9.39 -12.74 -5.28
C ASP A 166 -8.36 -13.56 -4.50
N CYS A 167 -8.36 -14.89 -4.67
CA CYS A 167 -7.39 -15.76 -4.02
C CYS A 167 -6.53 -16.51 -5.02
N ILE A 168 -5.28 -16.73 -4.64
CA ILE A 168 -4.26 -17.49 -5.39
C ILE A 168 -3.58 -18.48 -4.45
N ASN A 169 -2.90 -19.47 -5.01
CA ASN A 169 -2.07 -20.39 -4.24
C ASN A 169 -0.60 -19.99 -4.36
N VAL A 170 0.15 -20.15 -3.28
CA VAL A 170 1.61 -20.08 -3.29
C VAL A 170 2.15 -21.29 -4.05
N ASN A 171 3.08 -21.07 -4.98
CA ASN A 171 3.69 -22.12 -5.78
C ASN A 171 4.54 -23.07 -4.93
N GLU A 172 4.91 -24.23 -5.49
CA GLU A 172 5.73 -25.23 -4.78
C GLU A 172 7.08 -24.67 -4.31
N ASP A 173 7.69 -23.79 -5.10
CA ASP A 173 8.96 -23.10 -4.83
C ASP A 173 8.82 -21.85 -3.93
N GLN A 174 7.65 -21.67 -3.30
CA GLN A 174 7.29 -20.49 -2.50
C GLN A 174 7.21 -19.17 -3.29
N SER A 175 7.20 -19.21 -4.62
CA SER A 175 6.90 -18.03 -5.43
C SER A 175 5.39 -17.76 -5.50
N VAL A 176 5.03 -16.55 -5.90
CA VAL A 176 3.63 -16.14 -6.12
C VAL A 176 3.52 -15.36 -7.42
N ASP A 177 2.63 -15.80 -8.31
CA ASP A 177 2.26 -15.08 -9.53
C ASP A 177 1.31 -13.93 -9.21
N ILE A 178 1.78 -12.69 -9.34
CA ILE A 178 0.99 -11.49 -9.03
C ILE A 178 0.64 -10.75 -10.30
N TYR A 179 -0.66 -10.47 -10.44
CA TYR A 179 -1.23 -9.68 -11.53
C TYR A 179 -1.81 -8.37 -10.99
N LEU A 180 -1.23 -7.25 -11.39
CA LEU A 180 -1.74 -5.91 -11.11
C LEU A 180 -2.48 -5.39 -12.34
N THR A 181 -3.79 -5.25 -12.22
CA THR A 181 -4.66 -4.83 -13.33
C THR A 181 -5.13 -3.40 -13.09
N ASN A 182 -5.19 -2.59 -14.15
CA ASN A 182 -5.66 -1.19 -14.07
C ASN A 182 -4.92 -0.32 -13.04
N GLY A 183 -3.63 -0.61 -12.81
CA GLY A 183 -2.81 0.15 -11.86
C GLY A 183 -3.17 -0.09 -10.39
N GLN A 184 -3.94 -1.12 -10.05
CA GLN A 184 -4.31 -1.42 -8.66
C GLN A 184 -3.18 -2.12 -7.89
N ALA A 185 -3.08 -1.80 -6.60
CA ALA A 185 -2.27 -2.56 -5.66
C ALA A 185 -2.93 -3.90 -5.31
N ARG A 186 -2.17 -4.81 -4.72
CA ARG A 186 -2.66 -6.06 -4.11
C ARG A 186 -2.09 -6.21 -2.71
N VAL A 187 -2.90 -6.69 -1.77
CA VAL A 187 -2.47 -6.98 -0.39
C VAL A 187 -2.95 -8.37 -0.02
N TYR A 188 -2.07 -9.35 -0.08
CA TYR A 188 -2.39 -10.74 0.20
C TYR A 188 -2.16 -11.08 1.67
N ILE A 189 -3.11 -11.83 2.24
CA ILE A 189 -3.02 -12.49 3.54
C ILE A 189 -3.47 -13.95 3.40
N ARG A 190 -3.22 -14.79 4.41
CA ARG A 190 -3.78 -16.16 4.43
C ARG A 190 -5.31 -16.09 4.45
N GLU A 191 -5.98 -17.00 3.75
CA GLU A 191 -7.45 -17.06 3.69
C GLU A 191 -8.08 -17.19 5.10
N SER A 192 -7.41 -17.86 6.04
CA SER A 192 -7.83 -17.97 7.44
C SER A 192 -7.85 -16.64 8.21
N LEU A 193 -7.25 -15.59 7.65
CA LEU A 193 -7.20 -14.24 8.18
C LEU A 193 -8.08 -13.27 7.38
N MET A 194 -8.84 -13.72 6.37
CA MET A 194 -9.89 -12.88 5.77
C MET A 194 -11.01 -12.60 6.76
#